data_AF-A0A8C7AGZ2-F1
#
_entry.id   AF-A0A8C7AGZ2-F1
#
_cell.length_a   1.000
_cell.length_b   1.000
_cell.length_c   1.000
_cell.angle_alpha   90.00
_cell.angle_beta   90.00
_cell.angle_gamma   90.00
#
_symmetry.space_group_name_H-M   'P 1'
#
loop_
_entity.id
_entity.type
_entity.pdbx_description
1 polymer ?
#
loop_
_entity_poly.entity_id
_entity_poly.type
_entity_poly.pdbx_seq_one_letter_code
_entity_poly.pdbx_strand_id
1 'polypeptide(L)'
;QPQHVVNGKKCVNFASFNFLGLLDNARVKVAALASLKYGVGTSGPRGFYGTFDVHLDLEDRLAKFMKTEEAIICSHGFATIASAIPLTPREATLCL
;
A
#
# COMPACT_ATOMS: atom_id res chain seq x y z
N GLN A 1 21.12 -6.67 0.30
CA GLN A 1 20.34 -6.42 1.53
C GLN A 1 20.74 -5.06 2.09
N PRO A 2 19.79 -4.22 2.52
CA PRO A 2 20.11 -2.89 3.02
C PRO A 2 20.97 -3.00 4.29
N GLN A 3 22.11 -2.31 4.28
CA GLN A 3 22.97 -2.16 5.45
C GLN A 3 22.54 -0.90 6.19
N HIS A 4 22.27 -1.03 7.48
CA HIS A 4 21.86 0.09 8.33
C HIS A 4 22.93 0.36 9.38
N VAL A 5 23.11 1.63 9.74
CA VAL A 5 24.00 2.01 10.83
C VAL A 5 23.19 2.07 12.11
N VAL A 6 23.49 1.18 13.06
CA VAL A 6 22.89 1.18 14.40
C VAL A 6 24.01 1.44 15.40
N ASN A 7 23.90 2.50 16.19
CA ASN A 7 24.90 2.90 17.18
C ASN A 7 26.33 2.99 16.60
N GLY A 8 26.47 3.55 15.39
CA GLY A 8 27.75 3.71 14.70
C GLY A 8 28.31 2.43 14.07
N LYS A 9 27.67 1.28 14.22
CA LYS A 9 28.08 0.01 13.60
C LYS A 9 27.23 -0.29 12.37
N LYS A 10 27.88 -0.71 11.28
CA LYS A 10 27.19 -1.20 10.08
C LYS A 10 26.64 -2.60 10.36
N CYS A 11 25.33 -2.74 10.32
CA CYS A 11 24.60 -3.97 10.56
C CYS A 11 23.77 -4.34 9.33
N VAL A 12 23.60 -5.64 9.09
CA VAL A 12 22.66 -6.14 8.08
C VAL A 12 21.29 -6.25 8.70
N ASN A 13 20.28 -5.73 8.01
CA ASN A 13 18.92 -5.68 8.52
C ASN A 13 18.15 -6.97 8.19
N PHE A 14 17.96 -7.80 9.22
CA PHE A 14 17.13 -9.01 9.19
C PHE A 14 15.78 -8.83 9.91
N ALA A 15 15.53 -7.64 10.49
CA ALA A 15 14.35 -7.37 11.30
C ALA A 15 13.24 -6.63 10.53
N SER A 16 13.44 -6.33 9.25
CA SER A 16 12.47 -5.60 8.43
C SER A 16 11.65 -6.52 7.54
N PHE A 17 10.39 -6.15 7.33
CA PHE A 17 9.45 -6.83 6.43
C PHE A 17 9.72 -6.56 4.93
N ASN A 18 10.94 -6.13 4.56
CA ASN A 18 11.32 -5.82 3.19
C ASN A 18 11.81 -7.07 2.44
N PHE A 19 10.96 -8.10 2.38
CA PHE A 19 11.31 -9.41 1.81
C PHE A 19 11.71 -9.33 0.34
N LEU A 20 11.02 -8.47 -0.42
CA LEU A 20 11.23 -8.31 -1.86
C LEU A 20 12.27 -7.23 -2.22
N GLY A 21 12.88 -6.57 -1.23
CA GLY A 21 13.88 -5.53 -1.48
C GLY A 21 13.32 -4.27 -2.17
N LEU A 22 12.00 -4.04 -2.12
CA LEU A 22 11.34 -2.96 -2.87
C LEU A 22 11.71 -1.57 -2.37
N LEU A 23 12.12 -1.42 -1.11
CA LEU A 23 12.55 -0.13 -0.54
C LEU A 23 13.72 0.50 -1.30
N ASP A 24 14.63 -0.32 -1.84
CA ASP A 24 15.80 0.15 -2.58
C ASP A 24 15.62 0.15 -4.10
N ASN A 25 14.47 -0.30 -4.58
CA ASN A 25 14.23 -0.46 -6.00
C ASN A 25 14.08 0.89 -6.71
N ALA A 26 14.97 1.17 -7.67
CA ALA A 26 14.98 2.42 -8.42
C ALA A 26 13.65 2.69 -9.16
N ARG A 27 12.98 1.64 -9.68
CA ARG A 27 11.68 1.78 -10.37
C ARG A 27 10.59 2.26 -9.40
N VAL A 28 10.60 1.75 -8.17
CA VAL A 28 9.64 2.15 -7.13
C VAL A 28 9.91 3.58 -6.69
N LYS A 29 11.17 3.98 -6.52
CA LYS A 29 11.55 5.36 -6.19
C LYS A 29 11.11 6.36 -7.27
N VAL A 30 11.31 6.01 -8.55
CA VAL A 30 10.85 6.85 -9.67
C VAL A 30 9.32 6.96 -9.70
N ALA A 31 8.60 5.84 -9.51
CA ALA A 31 7.14 5.85 -9.45
C ALA A 31 6.60 6.68 -8.26
N ALA A 32 7.25 6.60 -7.09
CA ALA A 32 6.90 7.40 -5.92
C ALA A 32 7.13 8.91 -6.13
N LEU A 33 8.18 9.29 -6.87
CA LEU A 33 8.38 10.69 -7.26
C LEU A 33 7.30 11.14 -8.25
N ALA A 34 6.93 10.28 -9.21
CA ALA A 34 5.87 10.59 -10.18
C ALA A 34 4.50 10.74 -9.52
N SER A 35 4.22 10.06 -8.39
CA SER A 35 2.96 10.21 -7.66
C SER A 35 2.81 11.55 -6.94
N LEU A 36 3.90 12.31 -6.73
CA LEU A 36 3.83 13.66 -6.15
C LEU A 36 2.99 14.64 -6.98
N LYS A 37 2.69 14.32 -8.25
CA LYS A 37 1.74 15.10 -9.06
C LYS A 37 0.33 15.20 -8.43
N TYR A 38 -0.03 14.25 -7.56
CA TYR A 38 -1.29 14.24 -6.81
C TYR A 38 -1.17 14.95 -5.44
N GLY A 39 -0.03 15.57 -5.15
CA GLY A 39 0.26 16.19 -3.87
C GLY A 39 0.80 15.21 -2.83
N VAL A 40 0.85 15.65 -1.57
CA VAL A 40 1.33 14.85 -0.42
C VAL A 40 0.25 13.96 0.19
N GLY A 41 -0.99 14.08 -0.29
CA GLY A 41 -2.16 13.34 0.17
C GLY A 41 -3.46 13.95 -0.34
N THR A 42 -4.55 13.19 -0.25
CA THR A 42 -5.88 13.60 -0.72
C THR A 42 -6.60 14.56 0.25
N SER A 43 -6.14 14.64 1.50
CA SER A 43 -6.74 15.46 2.59
C SER A 43 -8.25 15.29 2.78
N GLY A 44 -8.82 14.16 2.33
CA GLY A 44 -10.26 13.91 2.39
C GLY A 44 -10.59 12.41 2.43
N PRO A 45 -11.77 12.04 2.95
CA PRO A 45 -12.20 10.65 2.99
C PRO A 45 -12.54 10.12 1.59
N ARG A 46 -12.39 8.81 1.39
CA ARG A 46 -12.65 8.11 0.10
C ARG A 46 -14.03 8.42 -0.48
N GLY A 47 -15.06 8.54 0.36
CA GLY A 47 -16.45 8.77 -0.05
C GLY A 47 -16.78 10.20 -0.50
N PHE A 48 -15.79 11.08 -0.58
CA PHE A 48 -16.01 12.48 -0.96
C PHE A 48 -14.95 12.90 -1.99
N TYR A 49 -14.05 13.81 -1.65
CA TYR A 49 -12.99 14.27 -2.56
C TYR A 49 -11.68 13.49 -2.41
N GLY A 50 -11.69 12.40 -1.62
CA GLY A 50 -10.48 11.67 -1.24
C GLY A 50 -10.02 10.59 -2.20
N THR A 51 -10.74 10.36 -3.30
CA THR A 51 -10.44 9.29 -4.27
C THR A 51 -9.89 9.89 -5.57
N PHE A 52 -8.64 9.56 -5.90
CA PHE A 52 -7.98 9.87 -7.16
C PHE A 52 -8.01 8.66 -8.10
N ASP A 53 -7.82 8.93 -9.40
CA ASP A 53 -7.67 7.93 -10.47
C ASP A 53 -6.63 6.84 -10.12
N VAL A 54 -5.51 7.23 -9.51
CA VAL A 54 -4.45 6.31 -9.07
C VAL A 54 -4.90 5.31 -8.00
N HIS A 55 -5.90 5.66 -7.17
CA HIS A 55 -6.45 4.73 -6.18
C HIS A 55 -7.28 3.63 -6.85
N LEU A 56 -8.08 4.00 -7.85
CA LEU A 56 -8.90 3.05 -8.62
C LEU A 56 -8.03 2.12 -9.49
N ASP A 57 -6.99 2.66 -10.14
CA ASP A 57 -6.01 1.84 -10.90
C ASP A 57 -5.30 0.84 -10.00
N LEU A 58 -4.91 1.26 -8.78
CA LEU A 58 -4.27 0.38 -7.82
C LEU A 58 -5.20 -0.74 -7.36
N GLU A 59 -6.47 -0.43 -7.09
CA GLU A 59 -7.49 -1.40 -6.70
C GLU A 59 -7.74 -2.45 -7.78
N ASP A 60 -7.93 -2.05 -9.04
CA ASP A 60 -8.10 -2.98 -10.17
C ASP A 60 -6.87 -3.88 -10.36
N ARG A 61 -5.66 -3.32 -10.26
CA ARG A 61 -4.41 -4.09 -10.37
C ARG A 61 -4.23 -5.08 -9.21
N LEU A 62 -4.64 -4.70 -8.00
CA LEU A 62 -4.61 -5.57 -6.83
C LEU A 62 -5.64 -6.70 -6.94
N ALA A 63 -6.86 -6.40 -7.38
CA ALA A 63 -7.89 -7.40 -7.63
C ALA A 63 -7.42 -8.45 -8.64
N LYS A 64 -6.82 -8.01 -9.76
CA LYS A 64 -6.22 -8.90 -10.77
C LYS A 64 -5.06 -9.73 -10.23
N PHE A 65 -4.19 -9.13 -9.42
CA PHE A 65 -3.05 -9.82 -8.81
C PHE A 65 -3.50 -10.90 -7.81
N MET A 66 -4.54 -10.60 -7.01
CA MET A 66 -5.07 -11.47 -5.98
C MET A 66 -6.15 -12.44 -6.49
N LYS A 67 -6.59 -12.26 -7.75
CA LYS A 67 -7.66 -13.02 -8.41
C LYS A 67 -8.99 -12.92 -7.65
N THR A 68 -9.34 -11.70 -7.26
CA THR A 68 -10.63 -11.36 -6.62
C THR A 68 -11.48 -10.51 -7.55
N GLU A 69 -12.78 -10.43 -7.29
CA GLU A 69 -13.71 -9.65 -8.12
C GLU A 69 -13.46 -8.15 -7.97
N GLU A 70 -13.28 -7.69 -6.72
CA GLU A 70 -12.94 -6.31 -6.41
C GLU A 70 -11.89 -6.26 -5.28
N ALA A 71 -11.20 -5.12 -5.19
CA ALA A 71 -10.30 -4.81 -4.08
C ALA A 71 -10.50 -3.36 -3.64
N ILE A 72 -10.36 -3.11 -2.33
CA ILE A 72 -10.46 -1.78 -1.74
C ILE A 72 -9.19 -1.52 -0.93
N ILE A 73 -8.54 -0.38 -1.16
CA ILE A 73 -7.38 0.03 -0.37
C ILE A 73 -7.78 0.85 0.86
N CYS A 74 -7.17 0.51 1.98
CA CYS A 74 -7.33 1.12 3.29
C CYS A 74 -5.99 1.72 3.76
N SER A 75 -6.05 2.81 4.51
CA SER A 75 -4.84 3.55 4.89
C SER A 75 -3.92 2.77 5.84
N HIS A 76 -4.45 1.81 6.61
CA HIS A 76 -3.72 1.02 7.60
C HIS A 76 -4.29 -0.40 7.70
N GLY A 77 -3.43 -1.42 7.69
CA GLY A 77 -3.83 -2.82 7.79
C GLY A 77 -4.66 -3.17 9.04
N PHE A 78 -4.45 -2.47 10.16
CA PHE A 78 -5.29 -2.65 11.35
C PHE A 78 -6.74 -2.16 11.13
N ALA A 79 -6.90 -1.01 10.46
CA ALA A 79 -8.22 -0.49 10.09
C ALA A 79 -8.90 -1.40 9.06
N THR A 80 -8.11 -2.01 8.16
CA THR A 80 -8.56 -3.03 7.22
C THR A 80 -9.19 -4.21 7.94
N ILE A 81 -8.51 -4.80 8.94
CA ILE A 81 -9.02 -5.96 9.69
C ILE A 81 -10.29 -5.60 10.46
N ALA A 82 -10.28 -4.47 11.17
CA ALA A 82 -11.42 -4.00 11.94
C ALA A 82 -12.65 -3.70 11.08
N SER A 83 -12.44 -3.30 9.81
CA SER A 83 -13.53 -3.03 8.86
C SER A 83 -13.97 -4.29 8.12
N ALA A 84 -13.04 -5.18 7.76
CA ALA A 84 -13.36 -6.40 6.99
C ALA A 84 -14.16 -7.43 7.80
N ILE A 85 -13.83 -7.63 9.08
CA ILE A 85 -14.50 -8.63 9.95
C ILE A 85 -16.02 -8.37 10.10
N PRO A 86 -16.49 -7.14 10.43
CA PRO A 86 -17.93 -6.87 10.58
C PRO A 86 -18.65 -6.71 9.24
N LEU A 87 -17.92 -6.42 8.15
CA LEU A 87 -18.49 -6.05 6.86
C LEU A 87 -18.64 -7.24 5.90
N THR A 88 -18.50 -8.49 6.37
CA THR A 88 -18.83 -9.66 5.55
C THR A 88 -20.34 -9.86 5.45
N PRO A 89 -20.96 -9.39 4.35
CA PRO A 89 -21.88 -10.26 3.62
C PRO A 89 -21.56 -10.27 2.11
N ARG A 90 -21.39 -11.49 1.58
CA ARG A 90 -21.35 -11.87 0.15
C ARG A 90 -20.24 -11.23 -0.71
N GLU A 91 -19.30 -12.12 -1.06
CA GLU A 91 -18.56 -12.19 -2.32
C GLU A 91 -17.35 -11.23 -2.47
N ALA A 92 -16.18 -11.81 -2.19
CA ALA A 92 -14.89 -11.54 -2.83
C ALA A 92 -14.29 -10.13 -2.87
N THR A 93 -14.73 -9.16 -2.06
CA THR A 93 -14.00 -7.88 -1.93
C THR A 93 -12.79 -8.02 -1.00
N LEU A 94 -11.58 -7.87 -1.55
CA LEU A 94 -10.35 -7.86 -0.76
C LEU A 94 -10.04 -6.44 -0.25
N CYS A 95 -10.06 -6.25 1.07
CA CYS A 95 -9.58 -5.02 1.69
C CYS A 95 -8.08 -5.15 1.99
N LEU A 96 -7.26 -4.21 1.52
CA LEU A 96 -5.81 -4.13 1.76
C LEU A 96 -5.47 -2.87 2.56
#